data_AF-A0AA39K0R4-F1
#
_entry.id   AF-A0AA39K0R4-F1
#
_cell.length_a   1.000
_cell.length_b   1.000
_cell.length_c   1.000
_cell.angle_alpha   90.00
_cell.angle_beta   90.00
_cell.angle_gamma   90.00
#
_symmetry.space_group_name_H-M   'P 1'
#
loop_
_entity.id
_entity.type
_entity.pdbx_description
1 polymer ?
#
loop_
_entity_poly.entity_id
_entity_poly.type
_entity_poly.pdbx_seq_one_letter_code
_entity_poly.pdbx_strand_id
1 'polypeptide(L)'
;MESFEWSTPARRSGNWELSLIPSEIYLEIFSYFEPSDEITETQCRAIFSSLVFVCRYFCSVALPRLYRSVEFRGRKRQNAKEDPVSSLKFCLEINKGSSWACDLASSVKDCTFEDWIPETPSICGVSPSLLQGNG
;
A
#
# COMPACT_ATOMS: atom_id res chain seq x y z
N MET A 1 -6.14 1.97 -30.67
CA MET A 1 -5.99 1.04 -29.53
C MET A 1 -4.50 0.89 -29.35
N GLU A 2 -3.93 1.54 -28.32
CA GLU A 2 -2.49 1.42 -28.05
C GLU A 2 -2.17 -0.01 -27.66
N SER A 3 -1.21 -0.63 -28.33
CA SER A 3 -0.74 -1.97 -27.99
C SER A 3 -0.10 -1.93 -26.60
N PHE A 4 -0.57 -2.78 -25.70
CA PHE A 4 0.07 -2.96 -24.40
C PHE A 4 1.47 -3.57 -24.63
N GLU A 5 2.49 -2.72 -24.63
CA GLU A 5 3.88 -3.15 -24.76
C GLU A 5 4.42 -3.56 -23.39
N TRP A 6 4.86 -4.80 -23.25
CA TRP A 6 5.50 -5.28 -22.03
C TRP A 6 6.94 -4.76 -21.94
N SER A 7 7.43 -4.44 -20.74
CA SER A 7 8.82 -3.99 -20.55
C SER A 7 9.50 -4.65 -19.35
N THR A 8 10.75 -5.04 -19.56
CA THR A 8 11.69 -5.52 -18.53
C THR A 8 12.75 -4.44 -18.24
N PRO A 9 13.50 -4.53 -17.14
CA PRO A 9 14.50 -3.53 -16.81
C PRO A 9 15.59 -3.47 -17.89
N ALA A 10 15.88 -2.28 -18.39
CA ALA A 10 17.04 -2.07 -19.26
C ALA A 10 18.31 -2.34 -18.46
N ARG A 11 19.18 -3.22 -18.99
CA ARG A 11 20.47 -3.54 -18.36
C ARG A 11 21.59 -2.94 -19.19
N ARG A 12 22.37 -2.03 -18.60
CA ARG A 12 23.47 -1.35 -19.29
C ARG A 12 24.71 -1.26 -18.43
N SER A 13 25.87 -1.31 -19.07
CA SER A 13 27.17 -0.96 -18.50
C SER A 13 27.77 0.19 -19.31
N GLY A 14 27.58 1.42 -18.83
CA GLY A 14 27.82 2.63 -19.63
C GLY A 14 26.96 2.60 -20.90
N ASN A 15 27.61 2.61 -22.06
CA ASN A 15 26.92 2.60 -23.36
C ASN A 15 26.53 1.19 -23.82
N TRP A 16 27.04 0.15 -23.20
CA TRP A 16 26.82 -1.25 -23.61
C TRP A 16 25.53 -1.79 -23.04
N GLU A 17 24.74 -2.47 -23.87
CA GLU A 17 23.60 -3.25 -23.43
C GLU A 17 24.08 -4.61 -22.90
N LEU A 18 23.57 -5.01 -21.74
CA LEU A 18 23.89 -6.29 -21.11
C LEU A 18 22.81 -7.31 -21.45
N SER A 19 23.16 -8.59 -21.38
CA SER A 19 22.19 -9.69 -21.54
C SER A 19 21.03 -9.56 -20.56
N LEU A 20 19.85 -10.03 -20.95
CA LEU A 20 18.70 -10.07 -20.04
C LEU A 20 18.97 -11.03 -18.87
N ILE A 21 18.48 -10.66 -17.69
CA ILE A 21 18.40 -11.57 -16.54
C ILE A 21 17.05 -12.30 -16.64
N PRO A 22 17.02 -13.63 -16.48
CA PRO A 22 15.77 -14.37 -16.43
C PRO A 22 14.84 -13.89 -15.31
N SER A 23 13.53 -13.91 -15.55
CA SER A 23 12.51 -13.38 -14.62
C SER A 23 12.61 -14.02 -13.22
N GLU A 24 12.89 -15.31 -13.15
CA GLU A 24 13.06 -16.08 -11.91
C GLU A 24 14.16 -15.52 -11.01
N ILE A 25 15.24 -14.97 -11.58
CA ILE A 25 16.32 -14.37 -10.79
C ILE A 25 15.86 -13.05 -10.17
N TYR A 26 15.03 -12.27 -10.87
CA TYR A 26 14.43 -11.08 -10.27
C TYR A 26 13.45 -11.44 -9.14
N LEU A 27 12.68 -12.52 -9.29
CA LEU A 27 11.79 -12.99 -8.24
C LEU A 27 12.57 -13.40 -6.99
N GLU A 28 13.69 -14.11 -7.19
CA GLU A 28 14.64 -14.46 -6.13
C GLU A 28 15.24 -13.22 -5.47
N ILE A 29 15.67 -12.21 -6.24
CA ILE A 29 16.16 -10.93 -5.68
C ILE A 29 15.06 -10.27 -4.83
N PHE A 30 13.82 -10.26 -5.30
CA PHE A 30 12.71 -9.62 -4.61
C PHE A 30 12.29 -10.34 -3.32
N SER A 31 12.52 -11.65 -3.19
CA SER A 31 12.28 -12.34 -1.91
C SER A 31 13.22 -11.88 -0.81
N TYR A 32 14.43 -11.38 -1.12
CA TYR A 32 15.31 -10.77 -0.12
C TYR A 32 14.81 -9.41 0.39
N PHE A 33 13.77 -8.83 -0.22
CA PHE A 33 13.16 -7.58 0.24
C PHE A 33 11.87 -7.81 1.05
N GLU A 34 11.53 -9.05 1.37
CA GLU A 34 10.42 -9.34 2.27
C GLU A 34 10.77 -9.03 3.73
N PRO A 35 9.77 -8.76 4.59
CA PRO A 35 10.02 -8.48 6.00
C PRO A 35 10.81 -9.61 6.68
N SER A 36 11.86 -9.24 7.40
CA SER A 36 12.76 -10.15 8.10
C SER A 36 13.34 -9.46 9.34
N ASP A 37 14.18 -10.17 10.10
CA ASP A 37 14.91 -9.58 11.23
C ASP A 37 15.85 -8.43 10.79
N GLU A 38 16.25 -8.40 9.51
CA GLU A 38 17.15 -7.40 8.94
C GLU A 38 16.40 -6.25 8.24
N ILE A 39 15.18 -6.50 7.74
CA ILE A 39 14.40 -5.55 6.95
C ILE A 39 13.02 -5.36 7.55
N THR A 40 12.75 -4.14 8.00
CA THR A 40 11.44 -3.73 8.53
C THR A 40 10.40 -3.61 7.43
N GLU A 41 9.11 -3.77 7.78
CA GLU A 41 8.01 -3.61 6.83
C GLU A 41 8.01 -2.23 6.13
N THR A 42 8.36 -1.17 6.84
CA THR A 42 8.51 0.18 6.27
C THR A 42 9.59 0.22 5.18
N GLN A 43 10.74 -0.42 5.41
CA GLN A 43 11.81 -0.50 4.41
C GLN A 43 11.38 -1.35 3.21
N CYS A 44 10.70 -2.48 3.42
CA CYS A 44 10.12 -3.28 2.35
C CYS A 44 9.20 -2.44 1.47
N ARG A 45 8.27 -1.69 2.09
CA ARG A 45 7.34 -0.81 1.37
C ARG A 45 8.06 0.28 0.57
N ALA A 46 9.11 0.88 1.12
CA ALA A 46 9.91 1.87 0.42
C ALA A 46 10.63 1.28 -0.81
N ILE A 47 11.19 0.08 -0.68
CA ILE A 47 11.84 -0.65 -1.77
C ILE A 47 10.82 -0.99 -2.86
N PHE A 48 9.72 -1.65 -2.52
CA PHE A 48 8.70 -2.04 -3.50
C PHE A 48 8.04 -0.82 -4.16
N SER A 49 7.80 0.26 -3.41
CA SER A 49 7.30 1.52 -3.99
C SER A 49 8.23 2.07 -5.05
N SER A 50 9.56 1.97 -4.85
CA SER A 50 10.55 2.40 -5.83
C SER A 50 10.58 1.48 -7.05
N LEU A 51 10.47 0.16 -6.84
CA LEU A 51 10.50 -0.84 -7.91
C LEU A 51 9.31 -0.71 -8.88
N VAL A 52 8.14 -0.30 -8.40
CA VAL A 52 6.93 -0.11 -9.23
C VAL A 52 7.17 0.84 -10.42
N PHE A 53 8.09 1.80 -10.29
CA PHE A 53 8.36 2.81 -11.31
C PHE A 53 9.46 2.43 -12.32
N VAL A 54 10.10 1.26 -12.17
CA VAL A 54 11.25 0.88 -13.02
C VAL A 54 10.81 0.42 -14.41
N CYS A 55 9.89 -0.54 -14.49
CA CYS A 55 9.35 -1.10 -15.73
C CYS A 55 8.04 -1.82 -15.46
N ARG A 56 7.33 -2.25 -16.51
CA ARG A 56 6.03 -2.92 -16.37
C ARG A 56 6.16 -4.28 -15.68
N TYR A 57 7.23 -5.02 -15.94
CA TYR A 57 7.50 -6.28 -15.23
C TYR A 57 7.65 -6.03 -13.72
N PHE A 58 8.48 -5.07 -13.31
CA PHE A 58 8.68 -4.78 -11.89
C PHE A 58 7.40 -4.27 -11.24
N CYS A 59 6.64 -3.41 -11.93
CA CYS A 59 5.31 -2.98 -11.50
C CYS A 59 4.39 -4.18 -11.23
N SER A 60 4.31 -5.14 -12.15
CA SER A 60 3.45 -6.32 -12.02
C SER A 60 3.79 -7.22 -10.83
N VAL A 61 5.05 -7.22 -10.39
CA VAL A 61 5.51 -8.05 -9.26
C VAL A 61 5.52 -7.28 -7.95
N ALA A 62 5.87 -5.99 -7.98
CA ALA A 62 6.01 -5.16 -6.79
C ALA A 62 4.66 -4.67 -6.24
N LEU A 63 3.68 -4.35 -7.10
CA LEU A 63 2.37 -3.89 -6.65
C LEU A 63 1.66 -4.91 -5.74
N PRO A 64 1.53 -6.21 -6.10
CA PRO A 64 0.93 -7.21 -5.23
C PRO A 64 1.60 -7.32 -3.86
N ARG A 65 2.94 -7.13 -3.81
CA ARG A 65 3.71 -7.16 -2.56
C ARG A 65 3.49 -5.90 -1.73
N LEU A 66 3.46 -4.73 -2.37
CA LEU A 66 3.24 -3.44 -1.72
C LEU A 66 1.84 -3.32 -1.09
N TYR A 67 0.83 -3.91 -1.75
CA TYR A 67 -0.55 -3.91 -1.30
C TYR A 67 -0.96 -5.20 -0.59
N ARG A 68 -0.01 -6.07 -0.24
CA ARG A 68 -0.28 -7.27 0.56
C ARG A 68 -0.90 -6.91 1.92
N SER A 69 -0.41 -5.83 2.52
CA SER A 69 -0.93 -5.27 3.77
C SER A 69 -1.39 -3.84 3.52
N VAL A 70 -2.63 -3.54 3.88
CA VAL A 70 -3.22 -2.21 3.73
C VAL A 70 -3.55 -1.64 5.09
N GLU A 71 -2.95 -0.50 5.41
CA GLU A 71 -3.14 0.18 6.68
C GLU A 71 -3.98 1.45 6.48
N PHE A 72 -4.92 1.65 7.40
CA PHE A 72 -5.80 2.81 7.48
C PHE A 72 -5.60 3.51 8.83
N ARG A 73 -5.18 4.77 8.82
CA ARG A 73 -5.04 5.58 10.04
C ARG A 73 -6.13 6.64 10.17
N GLY A 74 -6.78 6.71 11.33
CA GLY A 74 -7.87 7.64 11.63
C GLY A 74 -7.43 9.05 12.04
N ARG A 75 -6.24 9.22 12.63
CA ARG A 75 -5.65 10.53 12.98
C ARG A 75 -4.38 10.82 12.16
N LYS A 76 -4.24 12.07 11.69
CA LYS A 76 -2.93 12.60 11.29
C LYS A 76 -2.04 12.70 12.53
N ARG A 77 -0.97 11.90 12.61
CA ARG A 77 0.07 12.09 13.64
C ARG A 77 0.72 13.45 13.38
N GLN A 78 0.57 14.40 14.30
CA GLN A 78 1.19 15.73 14.21
C GLN A 78 2.73 15.68 14.15
N ASN A 79 3.34 14.54 14.51
CA ASN A 79 4.79 14.35 14.62
C ASN A 79 5.36 13.13 13.86
N ALA A 80 4.59 12.47 12.99
CA ALA A 80 5.15 11.37 12.20
C ALA A 80 6.03 11.93 11.08
N LYS A 81 7.31 11.55 11.05
CA LYS A 81 8.26 11.91 9.99
C LYS A 81 7.94 11.25 8.64
N GLU A 82 7.02 10.29 8.62
CA GLU A 82 6.57 9.59 7.43
C GLU A 82 5.04 9.55 7.46
N ASP A 83 4.41 10.24 6.51
CA ASP A 83 2.98 10.05 6.24
C ASP A 83 2.82 8.63 5.65
N PRO A 84 2.02 7.74 6.25
CA PRO A 84 1.70 6.49 5.61
C PRO A 84 1.03 6.80 4.27
N VAL A 85 1.47 6.11 3.21
CA VAL A 85 0.82 6.14 1.90
C VAL A 85 -0.68 5.95 2.12
N SER A 86 -1.47 6.99 1.90
CA SER A 86 -2.90 6.97 2.16
C SER A 86 -3.58 5.97 1.22
N SER A 87 -3.90 4.79 1.76
CA SER A 87 -4.63 3.71 1.09
C SER A 87 -6.05 4.13 0.65
N LEU A 88 -6.51 5.32 1.06
CA LEU A 88 -7.79 5.88 0.66
C LEU A 88 -7.94 6.00 -0.86
N LYS A 89 -6.89 6.43 -1.58
CA LYS A 89 -6.96 6.51 -3.05
C LYS A 89 -7.22 5.14 -3.67
N PHE A 90 -6.53 4.12 -3.17
CA PHE A 90 -6.73 2.74 -3.62
C PHE A 90 -8.16 2.25 -3.34
N CYS A 91 -8.70 2.49 -2.14
CA CYS A 91 -10.08 2.13 -1.81
C CYS A 91 -11.12 2.88 -2.65
N LEU A 92 -10.89 4.16 -2.93
CA LEU A 92 -11.77 4.93 -3.81
C LEU A 92 -11.80 4.32 -5.22
N GLU A 93 -10.69 3.81 -5.72
CA GLU A 93 -10.61 3.16 -7.03
C GLU A 93 -11.27 1.78 -7.04
N ILE A 94 -11.17 1.01 -5.95
CA ILE A 94 -11.96 -0.22 -5.77
C ILE A 94 -13.46 0.11 -5.82
N ASN A 95 -13.91 1.13 -5.08
CA ASN A 95 -15.33 1.52 -5.04
C ASN A 95 -15.86 2.03 -6.40
N LYS A 96 -14.98 2.57 -7.26
CA LYS A 96 -15.32 2.95 -8.64
C LYS A 96 -15.40 1.76 -9.59
N GLY A 97 -14.99 0.56 -9.16
CA GLY A 97 -14.92 -0.62 -10.02
C GLY A 97 -13.76 -0.57 -11.02
N SER A 98 -12.70 0.20 -10.73
CA SER A 98 -11.51 0.27 -11.58
C SER A 98 -10.86 -1.12 -11.67
N SER A 99 -10.73 -1.68 -12.88
CA SER A 99 -10.25 -3.06 -13.09
C SER A 99 -8.91 -3.33 -12.41
N TRP A 100 -7.93 -2.45 -12.61
CA TRP A 100 -6.60 -2.56 -11.98
C TRP A 100 -6.65 -2.58 -10.45
N ALA A 101 -7.60 -1.85 -9.85
CA ALA A 101 -7.74 -1.77 -8.40
C ALA A 101 -8.42 -3.03 -7.86
N CYS A 102 -9.41 -3.56 -8.57
CA CYS A 102 -10.05 -4.84 -8.25
C CYS A 102 -9.06 -6.01 -8.38
N ASP A 103 -8.26 -6.04 -9.43
CA ASP A 103 -7.21 -7.05 -9.64
C ASP A 103 -6.15 -6.98 -8.53
N LEU A 104 -5.74 -5.77 -8.15
CA LEU A 104 -4.78 -5.59 -7.07
C LEU A 104 -5.36 -5.93 -5.69
N ALA A 105 -6.66 -5.69 -5.48
CA ALA A 105 -7.36 -6.00 -4.24
C ALA A 105 -7.32 -7.51 -3.92
N SER A 106 -7.25 -8.39 -4.91
CA SER A 106 -7.11 -9.84 -4.68
C SER A 106 -5.74 -10.22 -4.08
N SER A 107 -4.76 -9.31 -4.10
CA SER A 107 -3.44 -9.51 -3.51
C SER A 107 -3.36 -9.08 -2.05
N VAL A 108 -4.36 -8.33 -1.56
CA VAL A 108 -4.45 -7.89 -0.17
C VAL A 108 -4.74 -9.09 0.73
N LYS A 109 -3.92 -9.27 1.76
CA LYS A 109 -4.07 -10.33 2.78
C LYS A 109 -4.40 -9.78 4.15
N ASP A 110 -3.80 -8.63 4.47
CA ASP A 110 -3.89 -8.02 5.78
C ASP A 110 -4.47 -6.61 5.66
N CYS A 111 -5.43 -6.28 6.53
CA CYS A 111 -6.10 -4.99 6.57
C CYS A 111 -6.14 -4.49 8.01
N THR A 112 -5.46 -3.38 8.29
CA THR A 112 -5.30 -2.85 9.64
C THR A 112 -5.91 -1.45 9.75
N PHE A 113 -6.62 -1.21 10.85
CA PHE A 113 -7.22 0.08 11.19
C PHE A 113 -6.59 0.58 12.49
N GLU A 114 -5.86 1.68 12.43
CA GLU A 114 -5.21 2.31 13.60
C GLU A 114 -5.76 3.71 13.88
N ASP A 115 -5.83 4.11 15.15
CA ASP A 115 -6.22 5.46 15.55
C ASP A 115 -7.64 5.90 15.10
N TRP A 116 -8.55 4.95 14.85
CA TRP A 116 -9.94 5.22 14.44
C TRP A 116 -10.91 5.42 15.62
N ILE A 117 -10.54 4.94 16.81
CA ILE A 117 -11.36 5.10 18.01
C ILE A 117 -10.87 6.35 18.75
N PRO A 118 -11.73 7.35 19.01
CA PRO A 118 -11.33 8.47 19.86
C PRO A 118 -10.98 7.96 21.27
N GLU A 119 -9.82 8.39 21.79
CA GLU A 119 -9.29 7.98 23.11
C GLU A 119 -10.24 8.31 24.28
N THR A 120 -11.26 9.12 24.03
CA THR A 120 -12.36 9.34 24.95
C THR A 120 -13.67 8.93 24.28
N PRO A 121 -14.53 8.13 24.95
CA PRO A 121 -15.92 8.11 24.55
C PRO A 121 -16.41 9.55 24.69
N SER A 122 -16.70 10.21 23.56
CA SER A 122 -17.58 11.36 23.60
C SER A 122 -18.85 10.85 24.26
N ILE A 123 -19.07 11.24 25.51
CA ILE A 123 -20.36 11.13 26.16
C ILE A 123 -21.28 11.87 25.20
N CYS A 124 -22.02 11.11 24.37
CA CYS A 124 -23.18 11.65 23.69
C CYS A 124 -24.02 12.23 24.82
N GLY A 125 -24.02 13.55 24.91
CA GLY A 125 -24.69 14.29 25.96
C GLY A 125 -26.18 14.06 25.87
N VAL A 126 -26.65 12.96 26.46
CA VAL A 126 -28.01 12.88 26.94
C VAL A 126 -28.02 13.79 28.16
N SER A 127 -28.41 15.04 27.95
CA SER A 127 -28.69 15.96 29.06
C SER A 127 -29.71 15.30 29.99
N PRO A 128 -29.43 15.11 31.30
CA PRO A 128 -30.39 14.53 32.24
C PRO A 128 -31.55 15.46 32.62
N SER A 129 -31.79 16.55 31.90
CA SER A 129 -32.72 17.62 32.30
C SER A 129 -34.13 17.54 31.69
N LEU A 130 -34.59 16.38 31.22
CA LEU A 130 -35.98 16.20 30.75
C LEU A 130 -36.77 15.08 31.47
N LEU A 131 -36.46 14.78 32.74
CA LEU A 131 -37.33 13.96 33.59
C LEU A 131 -37.68 14.66 34.93
N GLN A 132 -38.08 15.92 34.86
CA GLN A 132 -38.98 16.50 35.86
C GLN A 132 -40.16 17.14 35.13
N GLY A 133 -41.08 16.28 34.70
CA GLY A 133 -42.44 16.66 34.38
C GLY A 133 -43.28 16.59 35.65
N ASN A 134 -43.89 17.72 35.99
CA ASN A 134 -44.84 17.91 37.09
C ASN A 134 -45.92 16.82 37.15
N GLY A 135 -46.23 16.40 38.38
CA GLY A 135 -47.39 15.61 38.77
C GLY A 135 -47.49 15.55 40.28
#